data_AF-A0A7S2DCB9-F1
#
_entry.id   AF-A0A7S2DCB9-F1
#
_cell.length_a   1.000
_cell.length_b   1.000
_cell.length_c   1.000
_cell.angle_alpha   90.00
_cell.angle_beta   90.00
_cell.angle_gamma   90.00
#
_symmetry.space_group_name_H-M   'P 1'
#
loop_
_entity.id
_entity.type
_entity.pdbx_description
1 polymer ?
#
loop_
_entity_poly.entity_id
_entity_poly.type
_entity_poly.pdbx_seq_one_letter_code
_entity_poly.pdbx_strand_id
1 'polypeptide(L)'
;RPSPPHRPYPPHLVSGPIDVRVWDDPHIPSLMAQGQPIIIRGSPLVSRLTNRWSFATIKEEAGPFNAHPVHSAPWHTSQFNYFSYWTTKAGPPPRGMSVRSFVNKVMEAEAEAEAEAE
;
A
#
# COMPACT_ATOMS: atom_id res chain seq x y z
N ARG A 1 -23.50 -0.13 21.56
CA ARG A 1 -22.05 0.11 21.80
C ARG A 1 -21.71 1.44 21.16
N PRO A 2 -21.16 2.44 21.90
CA PRO A 2 -20.72 3.68 21.27
C PRO A 2 -19.53 3.41 20.34
N SER A 3 -19.49 4.11 19.22
CA SER A 3 -18.38 4.09 18.26
C SER A 3 -17.09 4.57 18.94
N PRO A 4 -15.91 3.99 18.62
CA PRO A 4 -14.67 4.50 19.16
C PRO A 4 -14.46 5.95 18.70
N PRO A 5 -13.88 6.83 19.54
CA PRO A 5 -13.65 8.21 19.16
C PRO A 5 -12.75 8.26 17.92
N HIS A 6 -13.15 9.04 16.92
CA HIS A 6 -12.29 9.40 15.79
C HIS A 6 -11.02 10.04 16.37
N ARG A 7 -9.91 9.29 16.43
CA ARG A 7 -8.63 9.93 16.66
C ARG A 7 -8.39 10.85 15.46
N PRO A 8 -8.15 12.15 15.66
CA PRO A 8 -7.65 12.99 14.58
C PRO A 8 -6.37 12.33 14.07
N TYR A 9 -6.28 12.15 12.76
CA TYR A 9 -5.07 11.61 12.14
C TYR A 9 -3.87 12.47 12.58
N PRO A 10 -2.68 11.85 12.72
CA PRO A 10 -1.46 12.60 12.92
C PRO A 10 -1.37 13.75 11.90
N PRO A 11 -1.06 14.99 12.31
CA PRO A 11 -1.08 16.16 11.42
C PRO A 11 -0.22 15.99 10.16
N HIS A 12 0.85 15.21 10.24
CA HIS A 12 1.72 14.90 9.10
C HIS A 12 1.07 14.01 8.03
N LEU A 13 -0.03 13.32 8.35
CA LEU A 13 -0.86 12.60 7.37
C LEU A 13 -1.97 13.49 6.78
N VAL A 14 -2.19 14.68 7.33
CA VAL A 14 -3.33 15.57 6.97
C VAL A 14 -2.87 16.87 6.33
N SER A 15 -1.66 17.34 6.62
CA SER A 15 -1.16 18.62 6.09
C SER A 15 0.34 18.78 6.26
N GLY A 16 1.06 18.81 5.13
CA GLY A 16 2.49 19.17 5.05
C GLY A 16 3.23 18.32 4.00
N PRO A 17 4.25 18.86 3.31
CA PRO A 17 5.12 18.04 2.48
C PRO A 17 5.89 17.06 3.36
N ILE A 18 5.97 15.79 2.95
CA ILE A 18 6.81 14.79 3.61
C ILE A 18 8.26 15.04 3.18
N ASP A 19 9.18 15.09 4.14
CA ASP A 19 10.61 15.29 3.88
C ASP A 19 11.16 14.16 2.99
N VAL A 20 11.87 14.53 1.93
CA VAL A 20 12.47 13.57 0.99
C VAL A 20 13.99 13.65 1.06
N ARG A 21 14.63 12.56 1.49
CA ARG A 21 16.07 12.47 1.73
C ARG A 21 16.73 11.38 0.88
N VAL A 22 18.02 11.51 0.62
CA VAL A 22 18.83 10.42 0.02
C VAL A 22 19.31 9.49 1.12
N TRP A 23 19.53 8.21 0.81
CA TRP A 23 19.89 7.18 1.79
C TRP A 23 21.03 7.56 2.73
N ASP A 24 22.06 8.24 2.22
CA ASP A 24 23.25 8.62 2.98
C ASP A 24 23.14 10.02 3.65
N ASP A 25 21.94 10.62 3.71
CA ASP A 25 21.76 11.92 4.36
C ASP A 25 21.96 11.80 5.89
N PRO A 26 22.94 12.54 6.46
CA PRO A 26 23.27 12.44 7.89
C PRO A 26 22.15 12.92 8.82
N HIS A 27 21.11 13.59 8.31
CA HIS A 27 19.98 14.06 9.11
C HIS A 27 18.90 13.00 9.31
N ILE A 28 18.93 11.88 8.56
CA ILE A 28 17.93 10.81 8.67
C ILE A 28 17.75 10.32 10.11
N PRO A 29 18.81 10.00 10.89
CA PRO A 29 18.65 9.56 12.28
C PRO A 29 17.94 10.58 13.16
N SER A 30 18.19 11.88 12.96
CA SER A 30 17.54 12.94 13.72
C SER A 30 16.05 13.05 13.38
N LEU A 31 15.70 13.01 12.09
CA LEU A 31 14.31 13.04 11.63
C LEU A 31 13.52 11.82 12.13
N MET A 32 14.15 10.63 12.11
CA MET A 32 13.56 9.41 12.67
C MET A 32 13.35 9.51 14.19
N ALA A 33 14.33 10.07 14.93
CA ALA A 33 14.22 10.24 16.38
C ALA A 33 13.09 11.21 16.77
N GLN A 34 12.76 12.17 15.91
CA GLN A 34 11.65 13.11 16.10
C GLN A 34 10.28 12.50 15.75
N GLY A 35 10.24 11.27 15.24
CA GLY A 35 9.01 10.61 14.82
C GLY A 35 8.35 11.26 13.59
N GLN A 36 9.12 12.01 12.79
CA GLN A 36 8.62 12.60 11.56
C GLN A 36 8.64 11.58 10.41
N PRO A 37 7.59 11.53 9.57
CA PRO A 37 7.64 10.71 8.37
C PRO A 37 8.67 11.27 7.39
N ILE A 38 9.44 10.39 6.78
CA ILE A 38 10.44 10.72 5.77
C ILE A 38 10.37 9.72 4.61
N ILE A 39 10.58 10.21 3.39
CA ILE A 39 10.75 9.39 2.18
C ILE A 39 12.25 9.30 1.92
N ILE A 40 12.79 8.08 1.90
CA ILE A 40 14.21 7.85 1.62
C ILE A 40 14.40 7.32 0.19
N ARG A 41 15.06 8.11 -0.65
CA ARG A 41 15.41 7.78 -2.03
C ARG A 41 16.75 7.06 -2.10
N GLY A 42 16.87 6.13 -3.04
CA GLY A 42 18.12 5.40 -3.30
C GLY A 42 18.48 4.38 -2.21
N SER A 43 17.52 3.94 -1.40
CA SER A 43 17.80 2.95 -0.36
C SER A 43 18.32 1.63 -0.97
N PRO A 44 19.49 1.14 -0.54
CA PRO A 44 20.03 -0.13 -1.02
C PRO A 44 19.15 -1.31 -0.60
N LEU A 45 18.29 -1.14 0.42
CA LEU A 45 17.37 -2.16 0.93
C LEU A 45 16.44 -2.72 -0.15
N VAL A 46 15.98 -1.85 -1.06
CA VAL A 46 15.06 -2.22 -2.14
C VAL A 46 15.74 -2.28 -3.51
N SER A 47 16.96 -1.76 -3.62
CA SER A 47 17.73 -1.73 -4.89
C SER A 47 17.96 -3.11 -5.51
N ARG A 48 18.08 -4.15 -4.69
CA ARG A 48 18.26 -5.54 -5.15
C ARG A 48 16.94 -6.21 -5.53
N LEU A 49 15.82 -5.60 -5.18
CA LEU A 49 14.47 -6.14 -5.32
C LEU A 49 13.69 -5.48 -6.46
N THR A 50 14.11 -4.32 -6.94
CA THR A 50 13.42 -3.54 -7.99
C THR A 50 13.16 -4.34 -9.27
N ASN A 51 14.04 -5.27 -9.66
CA ASN A 51 13.84 -6.13 -10.83
C ASN A 51 13.17 -7.47 -10.51
N ARG A 52 12.95 -7.79 -9.24
CA ARG A 52 12.27 -9.02 -8.78
C ARG A 52 10.84 -8.77 -8.30
N TRP A 53 10.49 -7.53 -8.00
CA TRP A 53 9.14 -7.14 -7.58
C TRP A 53 8.31 -6.71 -8.80
N SER A 54 8.04 -7.67 -9.69
CA SER A 54 7.07 -7.51 -10.77
C SER A 54 5.91 -8.48 -10.57
N PHE A 55 4.72 -8.17 -11.09
CA PHE A 55 3.60 -9.11 -11.04
C PHE A 55 3.90 -10.44 -11.75
N ALA A 56 4.72 -10.42 -12.80
CA ALA A 56 5.19 -11.63 -13.48
C ALA A 56 6.04 -12.49 -12.56
N THR A 57 7.09 -11.90 -11.95
CA THR A 57 7.98 -12.60 -11.02
C THR A 57 7.23 -13.08 -9.77
N ILE A 58 6.35 -12.24 -9.21
CA ILE A 58 5.53 -12.58 -8.04
C ILE A 58 4.57 -13.74 -8.36
N LYS A 59 3.97 -13.77 -9.56
CA LYS A 59 3.09 -14.87 -10.01
C LYS A 59 3.82 -16.19 -10.21
N GLU A 60 5.09 -16.15 -10.60
CA GLU A 60 5.94 -17.32 -10.82
C GLU A 60 6.56 -17.85 -9.52
N GLU A 61 7.03 -16.96 -8.64
CA GLU A 61 7.65 -17.31 -7.37
C GLU A 61 6.64 -17.64 -6.26
N ALA A 62 5.44 -17.05 -6.31
CA ALA A 62 4.37 -17.42 -5.39
C ALA A 62 3.88 -18.82 -5.76
N GLY A 63 4.35 -19.81 -4.98
CA GLY A 63 3.89 -21.18 -5.07
C GLY A 63 2.37 -21.32 -4.95
N PRO A 64 1.83 -22.51 -5.25
CA PRO A 64 0.38 -22.73 -5.38
C PRO A 64 -0.45 -22.55 -4.09
N PHE A 65 0.20 -22.24 -2.96
CA PHE A 65 -0.43 -22.22 -1.66
C PHE A 65 -0.19 -20.89 -0.96
N ASN A 66 -1.22 -20.05 -0.99
CA ASN A 66 -1.83 -19.41 0.18
C ASN A 66 -2.94 -18.47 -0.30
N ALA A 67 -4.11 -18.53 0.34
CA ALA A 67 -5.14 -17.52 0.15
C ALA A 67 -4.68 -16.25 0.87
N HIS A 68 -4.27 -15.23 0.10
CA HIS A 68 -3.93 -13.93 0.64
C HIS A 68 -5.22 -13.11 0.87
N PRO A 69 -5.32 -12.36 1.97
CA PRO A 69 -6.42 -11.44 2.19
C PRO A 69 -6.33 -10.27 1.20
N VAL A 70 -7.29 -10.17 0.28
CA VAL A 70 -7.37 -9.10 -0.71
C VAL A 70 -8.61 -8.24 -0.44
N HIS A 71 -8.40 -6.93 -0.36
CA HIS A 71 -9.48 -5.94 -0.28
C HIS A 71 -9.79 -5.36 -1.66
N SER A 72 -11.07 -5.14 -1.95
CA SER A 72 -11.53 -4.51 -3.19
C SER A 72 -12.22 -3.19 -2.87
N ALA A 73 -11.88 -2.15 -3.62
CA ALA A 73 -12.31 -0.78 -3.40
C ALA A 73 -12.87 -0.19 -4.70
N PRO A 74 -13.90 0.68 -4.65
CA PRO A 74 -14.22 1.54 -5.78
C PRO A 74 -13.03 2.43 -6.15
N TRP A 75 -12.84 2.66 -7.44
CA TRP A 75 -11.84 3.60 -7.96
C TRP A 75 -12.06 5.00 -7.35
N HIS A 76 -10.97 5.69 -6.98
CA HIS A 76 -10.98 7.01 -6.31
C HIS A 76 -11.60 7.11 -4.91
N THR A 77 -11.64 6.03 -4.13
CA THR A 77 -12.03 6.17 -2.72
C THR A 77 -10.98 6.93 -1.91
N SER A 78 -11.37 8.08 -1.33
CA SER A 78 -10.57 8.83 -0.36
C SER A 78 -10.77 8.33 1.08
N GLN A 79 -11.70 7.39 1.29
CA GLN A 79 -12.05 6.85 2.60
C GLN A 79 -11.22 5.60 2.91
N PHE A 80 -9.92 5.79 3.20
CA PHE A 80 -8.99 4.71 3.55
C PHE A 80 -9.42 3.89 4.78
N ASN A 81 -10.21 4.49 5.69
CA ASN A 81 -10.73 3.81 6.88
C ASN A 81 -11.61 2.59 6.56
N TYR A 82 -12.19 2.52 5.36
CA TYR A 82 -13.06 1.43 4.92
C TYR A 82 -12.31 0.11 4.70
N PHE A 83 -10.97 0.17 4.53
CA PHE A 83 -10.12 -1.01 4.29
C PHE A 83 -9.23 -1.36 5.48
N SER A 84 -9.32 -0.60 6.58
CA SER A 84 -8.60 -0.91 7.82
C SER A 84 -9.36 -1.99 8.59
N TYR A 85 -8.84 -3.22 8.51
CA TYR A 85 -9.33 -4.40 9.23
C TYR A 85 -9.52 -4.17 10.75
N TRP A 86 -8.77 -3.21 11.33
CA TRP A 86 -8.73 -2.99 12.77
C TRP A 86 -9.66 -1.90 13.29
N THR A 87 -10.11 -0.96 12.44
CA THR A 87 -10.80 0.25 12.93
C THR A 87 -12.25 0.39 12.48
N THR A 88 -12.67 -0.25 11.39
CA THR A 88 -14.07 -0.20 10.98
C THR A 88 -14.60 -1.58 10.62
N LYS A 89 -15.67 -2.01 11.30
CA LYS A 89 -16.52 -3.14 10.87
C LYS A 89 -17.35 -2.80 9.61
N ALA A 90 -16.93 -1.79 8.85
CA ALA A 90 -17.75 -1.15 7.82
C ALA A 90 -17.41 -1.60 6.40
N GLY A 91 -16.22 -2.18 6.18
CA GLY A 91 -15.79 -2.70 4.88
C GLY A 91 -16.21 -4.14 4.60
N PRO A 92 -16.29 -4.55 3.32
CA PRO A 92 -16.43 -5.95 2.97
C PRO A 92 -15.23 -6.73 3.52
N PRO A 93 -15.42 -7.95 4.04
CA PRO A 93 -14.32 -8.76 4.52
C PRO A 93 -13.33 -9.01 3.36
N PRO A 94 -12.02 -9.08 3.65
CA PRO A 94 -11.05 -9.43 2.64
C PRO A 94 -11.41 -10.80 2.06
N ARG A 95 -11.31 -10.92 0.73
CA ARG A 95 -11.50 -12.20 0.05
C ARG A 95 -10.18 -12.95 0.07
N GLY A 96 -10.23 -14.23 0.43
CA GLY A 96 -9.08 -15.11 0.25
C GLY A 96 -8.84 -15.33 -1.24
N MET A 97 -7.66 -14.97 -1.73
CA MET A 97 -7.32 -15.08 -3.15
C MET A 97 -5.88 -15.58 -3.32
N SER A 98 -5.65 -16.49 -4.27
CA SER A 98 -4.28 -16.86 -4.63
C SER A 98 -3.55 -15.68 -5.27
N VAL A 99 -2.23 -15.62 -5.12
CA VAL A 99 -1.41 -14.59 -5.78
C VAL A 99 -1.63 -14.58 -7.30
N ARG A 100 -1.69 -15.76 -7.92
CA ARG A 100 -1.97 -15.89 -9.36
C ARG A 100 -3.31 -15.27 -9.76
N SER A 101 -4.37 -15.56 -9.01
CA SER A 101 -5.70 -14.99 -9.27
C SER A 101 -5.73 -13.49 -9.04
N PHE A 102 -5.00 -12.99 -8.03
CA PHE A 102 -4.86 -11.57 -7.77
C PHE A 102 -4.17 -10.85 -8.93
N VAL A 103 -3.00 -11.36 -9.34
CA VAL A 103 -2.23 -10.79 -10.46
C VAL A 103 -3.08 -10.74 -11.73
N ASN A 104 -3.77 -11.83 -12.09
CA ASN A 104 -4.62 -11.83 -13.28
C ASN A 104 -5.69 -10.74 -13.22
N LYS A 105 -6.35 -10.56 -12.07
CA LYS A 105 -7.38 -9.52 -11.90
C LYS A 105 -6.84 -8.10 -11.98
N VAL A 106 -5.63 -7.85 -11.50
CA VAL A 106 -5.00 -6.53 -11.63
C VAL A 106 -4.70 -6.23 -13.09
N MET A 107 -4.11 -7.18 -13.82
CA MET A 107 -3.82 -7.01 -15.24
C MET A 107 -5.09 -6.80 -16.08
N GLU A 108 -6.18 -7.52 -15.76
CA GLU A 108 -7.50 -7.31 -16.40
C GLU A 108 -8.03 -5.89 -16.13
N ALA A 109 -7.99 -5.43 -14.88
CA ALA A 109 -8.48 -4.10 -14.51
C ALA A 109 -7.63 -2.96 -15.09
N GLU A 110 -6.32 -3.14 -15.22
CA GLU A 110 -5.42 -2.18 -15.87
C GLU A 110 -5.75 -2.06 -17.38
N ALA A 111 -5.95 -3.18 -18.07
CA ALA A 111 -6.33 -3.18 -19.49
C ALA A 111 -7.71 -2.54 -19.73
N GLU A 112 -8.69 -2.77 -18.85
CA GLU A 112 -10.00 -2.11 -18.90
C GLU A 112 -9.87 -0.59 -18.69
N ALA A 113 -9.06 -0.16 -17.72
CA ALA A 113 -8.84 1.26 -17.46
C ALA A 113 -8.11 1.99 -18.60
N GLU A 114 -7.16 1.32 -19.26
CA GLU A 114 -6.49 1.86 -20.46
C GLU A 114 -7.46 2.00 -21.63
N ALA A 115 -8.33 1.01 -21.86
CA ALA A 115 -9.33 1.05 -22.93
C ALA A 115 -10.42 2.13 -22.71
N GLU A 116 -10.75 2.47 -21.46
CA GLU A 116 -11.68 3.57 -21.13
C GLU A 116 -11.04 4.96 -21.25
N ALA A 117 -9.70 5.04 -21.28
CA ALA A 117 -8.96 6.29 -21.39
C ALA A 117 -8.66 6.73 -22.84
N GLU A 118 -8.89 5.84 -23.81
CA GLU A 118 -8.82 6.08 -25.27
C GLU A 118 -10.17 6.53 -25.86
#